data_AF-A0A4V1V1T2-F1
#
_entry.id   AF-A0A4V1V1T2-F1
#
_cell.length_a   1.000
_cell.length_b   1.000
_cell.length_c   1.000
_cell.angle_alpha   90.00
_cell.angle_beta   90.00
_cell.angle_gamma   90.00
#
_symmetry.space_group_name_H-M   'P 1'
#
loop_
_entity.id
_entity.type
_entity.pdbx_description
1 polymer ?
#
loop_
_entity_poly.entity_id
_entity_poly.type
_entity_poly.pdbx_seq_one_letter_code
_entity_poly.pdbx_strand_id
1 'polypeptide(L)'
;MSGPQFMHIETYPISVSKLRKKREVARAQEGKGMDLKLNVEEICGEADRTPGHCPHVLDPRPPVLLFGIPPSEVPVLLAERVAAANLAIKEKKAAMARGTRKTGPRAIRPDTHTLLTMVVSYPVPWRDADTGEPNFADPESAALLARWRDLNLAWVKAKADALGFDLVSAVEHEDEPYPHDHFIGIPRNERMEARGCHPGYAAQETLERHAGEDDKAFKKRMNAAYQIAMRGFQDDYYTSVGLDAGLLRVGPKRARLPKGVYQQEKAAGRARGLASAHVQHLAQETEESRKELERTSELLAAVNDDAAQAVVQTSEFERERDWVEAELKEKRAEEASIEALRQHRETLVVEIDRETAALEAARKERLNVEAEAARVRKETENDRVRATQEREELAAQWRDLRQAEQTFLEKEKRLALEVADEREAVANSQLQLDSMVEGIVAYAEGRLVLNGKDTDKPLALRSGPDGVDEDLVSRLLVVKPRLLPIIQSLDRAMSERAAKLQKAIAAAISGWSRGLVRGVGEVGDDGRPTFHIPNSPAGDRLRKLIQPFRGAVAQVISVLPEWSAVHAVKTALARLRPRLDQIEQEEASLLAANLDLLHKRSAELD
;
A
#
# COMPACT_ATOMS: atom_id res chain seq x y z
N MET A 1 13.43 38.67 4.02
CA MET A 1 14.91 38.61 4.09
C MET A 1 15.38 37.62 5.19
N SER A 2 15.85 36.40 4.89
CA SER A 2 16.26 35.39 5.91
C SER A 2 17.33 35.90 6.91
N GLY A 3 17.02 35.84 8.21
CA GLY A 3 17.90 36.24 9.31
C GLY A 3 18.31 35.06 10.17
N PRO A 4 19.15 35.28 11.20
CA PRO A 4 19.46 34.23 12.17
C PRO A 4 18.20 33.86 12.94
N GLN A 5 17.96 32.56 13.08
CA GLN A 5 16.86 32.08 13.89
C GLN A 5 17.28 31.86 15.34
N PHE A 6 16.31 32.03 16.24
CA PHE A 6 16.45 31.72 17.65
C PHE A 6 15.20 31.00 18.11
N MET A 7 15.40 29.90 18.82
CA MET A 7 14.34 29.26 19.57
C MET A 7 14.65 29.38 21.06
N HIS A 8 13.66 29.54 21.92
CA HIS A 8 13.84 29.51 23.36
C HIS A 8 12.99 28.41 24.00
N ILE A 9 13.56 27.66 24.94
CA ILE A 9 12.84 26.63 25.71
C ILE A 9 12.93 27.01 27.17
N GLU A 10 11.80 26.95 27.86
CA GLU A 10 11.68 27.36 29.24
C GLU A 10 10.75 26.43 30.00
N THR A 11 10.84 26.44 31.33
CA THR A 11 9.96 25.64 32.18
C THR A 11 9.29 26.51 33.23
N TYR A 12 8.06 26.17 33.58
CA TYR A 12 7.20 26.97 34.45
C TYR A 12 6.65 26.14 35.60
N PRO A 13 6.66 26.69 36.84
CA PRO A 13 6.05 26.05 37.99
C PRO A 13 4.55 26.23 38.03
N ILE A 14 3.83 25.29 38.66
CA ILE A 14 2.39 25.44 38.95
C ILE A 14 2.13 26.75 39.69
N SER A 15 3.00 27.09 40.64
CA SER A 15 2.97 28.36 41.35
C SER A 15 4.38 28.81 41.74
N VAL A 16 4.67 30.10 41.58
CA VAL A 16 5.96 30.67 41.97
C VAL A 16 6.15 30.56 43.49
N SER A 17 7.32 30.09 43.92
CA SER A 17 7.62 29.91 45.35
C SER A 17 7.55 31.24 46.12
N LYS A 18 7.07 31.18 47.38
CA LYS A 18 7.00 32.37 48.25
C LYS A 18 8.36 33.04 48.45
N LEU A 19 9.44 32.25 48.47
CA LEU A 19 10.81 32.75 48.57
C LEU A 19 11.22 33.54 47.33
N ARG A 20 10.86 33.05 46.13
CA ARG A 20 11.11 33.76 44.87
C ARG A 20 10.36 35.09 44.83
N LYS A 21 9.06 35.10 45.16
CA LYS A 21 8.25 36.33 45.23
C LYS A 21 8.84 37.36 46.20
N LYS A 22 9.25 36.94 47.40
CA LYS A 22 9.90 37.85 48.37
C LYS A 22 11.19 38.45 47.83
N ARG A 23 11.99 37.66 47.09
CA ARG A 23 13.24 38.12 46.50
C ARG A 23 13.00 39.12 45.36
N GLU A 24 11.98 38.91 44.54
CA GLU A 24 11.58 39.84 43.48
C GLU A 24 11.18 41.19 44.07
N VAL A 25 10.35 41.19 45.12
CA VAL A 25 9.96 42.43 45.84
C VAL A 25 11.17 43.13 46.45
N ALA A 26 12.05 42.39 47.15
CA ALA A 26 13.25 42.97 47.74
C ALA A 26 14.17 43.59 46.68
N ARG A 27 14.35 42.94 45.54
CA ARG A 27 15.16 43.46 44.41
C ARG A 27 14.55 44.72 43.80
N ALA A 28 13.24 44.73 43.60
CA ALA A 28 12.52 45.91 43.12
C ALA A 28 12.67 47.11 44.08
N GLN A 29 12.60 46.86 45.40
CA GLN A 29 12.86 47.87 46.43
C GLN A 29 14.31 48.40 46.42
N GLU A 30 15.28 47.57 46.04
CA GLU A 30 16.67 47.98 45.82
C GLU A 30 16.91 48.74 44.49
N GLY A 31 15.87 49.02 43.71
CA GLY A 31 15.99 49.61 42.37
C GLY A 31 16.68 48.70 41.36
N LYS A 32 16.79 47.40 41.67
CA LYS A 32 17.41 46.40 40.79
C LYS A 32 16.31 45.66 40.04
N GLY A 33 16.33 45.75 38.72
CA GLY A 33 15.47 44.94 37.86
C GLY A 33 15.70 43.45 38.08
N MET A 34 14.61 42.69 38.18
CA MET A 34 14.62 41.24 38.17
C MET A 34 13.44 40.75 37.34
N ASP A 35 13.70 39.84 36.42
CA ASP A 35 12.64 39.26 35.59
C ASP A 35 11.66 38.49 36.50
N LEU A 36 10.39 38.87 36.39
CA LEU A 36 9.29 38.21 37.07
C LEU A 36 9.19 36.78 36.53
N LYS A 37 9.23 35.79 37.43
CA LYS A 37 9.01 34.41 37.01
C LYS A 37 7.51 34.19 36.90
N LEU A 38 7.02 33.82 35.72
CA LEU A 38 5.63 33.45 35.52
C LEU A 38 5.36 32.02 36.00
N ASN A 39 4.13 31.75 36.40
CA ASN A 39 3.59 30.41 36.62
C ASN A 39 2.83 29.88 35.39
N VAL A 40 2.31 28.65 35.48
CA VAL A 40 1.56 27.98 34.39
C VAL A 40 0.37 28.81 33.91
N GLU A 41 -0.46 29.31 34.80
CA GLU A 41 -1.65 30.07 34.44
C GLU A 41 -1.27 31.40 33.76
N GLU A 42 -0.23 32.06 34.28
CA GLU A 42 0.26 33.32 33.72
C GLU A 42 0.81 33.15 32.30
N ILE A 43 1.67 32.14 32.05
CA ILE A 43 2.27 31.93 30.73
C ILE A 43 1.27 31.38 29.70
N CYS A 44 0.34 30.52 30.14
CA CYS A 44 -0.72 30.04 29.27
C CYS A 44 -1.69 31.17 28.90
N GLY A 45 -2.05 32.03 29.87
CA GLY A 45 -2.87 33.21 29.61
C GLY A 45 -2.17 34.21 28.68
N GLU A 46 -0.85 34.36 28.78
CA GLU A 46 -0.06 35.21 27.88
C GLU A 46 -0.08 34.67 26.44
N ALA A 47 0.07 33.35 26.27
CA ALA A 47 0.01 32.65 24.98
C ALA A 47 -1.40 32.58 24.38
N ASP A 48 -2.45 32.62 25.20
CA ASP A 48 -3.84 32.63 24.73
C ASP A 48 -4.37 34.05 24.44
N ARG A 49 -3.58 35.09 24.76
CA ARG A 49 -4.04 36.48 24.84
C ARG A 49 -5.23 36.69 25.79
N THR A 50 -5.25 35.97 26.91
CA THR A 50 -6.23 36.19 27.97
C THR A 50 -6.12 37.64 28.51
N PRO A 51 -7.25 38.36 28.69
CA PRO A 51 -7.21 39.74 29.20
C PRO A 51 -6.40 39.90 30.48
N GLY A 52 -5.46 40.84 30.48
CA GLY A 52 -4.58 41.12 31.63
C GLY A 52 -3.26 40.33 31.66
N HIS A 53 -3.07 39.34 30.78
CA HIS A 53 -1.86 38.51 30.73
C HIS A 53 -0.83 38.94 29.68
N CYS A 54 -1.16 39.89 28.79
CA CYS A 54 -0.30 40.35 27.70
C CYS A 54 -0.17 41.90 27.66
N PRO A 55 0.33 42.56 28.74
CA PRO A 55 0.33 44.02 28.85
C PRO A 55 1.27 44.74 27.86
N HIS A 56 2.17 44.00 27.21
CA HIS A 56 3.13 44.53 26.24
C HIS A 56 2.57 44.55 24.80
N VAL A 57 1.44 43.89 24.54
CA VAL A 57 0.78 43.86 23.24
C VAL A 57 -0.31 44.92 23.23
N LEU A 58 -0.19 45.90 22.31
CA LEU A 58 -1.09 47.07 22.28
C LEU A 58 -2.52 46.70 21.88
N ASP A 59 -2.68 45.78 20.93
CA ASP A 59 -3.97 45.32 20.41
C ASP A 59 -3.95 43.79 20.28
N PRO A 60 -4.16 43.05 21.40
CA PRO A 60 -4.06 41.59 21.40
C PRO A 60 -5.14 40.96 20.52
N ARG A 61 -4.74 40.07 19.61
CA ARG A 61 -5.67 39.29 18.77
C ARG A 61 -5.65 37.82 19.19
N PRO A 62 -6.77 37.09 19.09
CA PRO A 62 -6.76 35.65 19.38
C PRO A 62 -5.68 34.93 18.56
N PRO A 63 -4.90 34.04 19.19
CA PRO A 63 -3.81 33.37 18.51
C PRO A 63 -4.34 32.32 17.51
N VAL A 64 -3.55 31.99 16.49
CA VAL A 64 -3.90 30.93 15.53
C VAL A 64 -3.54 29.58 16.13
N LEU A 65 -4.52 28.71 16.34
CA LEU A 65 -4.29 27.36 16.87
C LEU A 65 -3.71 26.44 15.79
N LEU A 66 -2.45 26.03 15.97
CA LEU A 66 -1.74 25.14 15.05
C LEU A 66 -1.91 23.66 15.42
N PHE A 67 -2.02 23.35 16.72
CA PHE A 67 -2.18 21.97 17.20
C PHE A 67 -2.73 21.91 18.63
N GLY A 68 -3.51 20.87 18.92
CA GLY A 68 -3.93 20.52 20.29
C GLY A 68 -5.08 21.39 20.79
N ILE A 69 -5.00 21.80 22.05
CA ILE A 69 -6.03 22.62 22.73
C ILE A 69 -5.58 24.08 22.84
N PRO A 70 -6.50 25.04 23.02
CA PRO A 70 -6.15 26.42 23.35
C PRO A 70 -5.26 26.50 24.60
N PRO A 71 -4.24 27.39 24.63
CA PRO A 71 -3.38 27.54 25.80
C PRO A 71 -4.12 27.76 27.12
N SER A 72 -5.28 28.46 27.11
CA SER A 72 -6.10 28.68 28.31
C SER A 72 -6.71 27.40 28.93
N GLU A 73 -6.83 26.31 28.16
CA GLU A 73 -7.31 25.02 28.67
C GLU A 73 -6.18 24.16 29.28
N VAL A 74 -4.92 24.45 28.95
CA VAL A 74 -3.76 23.68 29.42
C VAL A 74 -3.62 23.65 30.95
N PRO A 75 -3.86 24.72 31.72
CA PRO A 75 -3.82 24.67 33.18
C PRO A 75 -4.79 23.66 33.78
N VAL A 76 -5.98 23.49 33.19
CA VAL A 76 -6.99 22.52 33.64
C VAL A 76 -6.49 21.10 33.39
N LEU A 77 -6.07 20.81 32.16
CA LEU A 77 -5.48 19.51 31.79
C LEU A 77 -4.28 19.15 32.68
N LEU A 78 -3.42 20.13 32.97
CA LEU A 78 -2.26 19.92 33.84
C LEU A 78 -2.69 19.61 35.27
N ALA A 79 -3.69 20.31 35.81
CA ALA A 79 -4.20 20.05 37.15
C ALA A 79 -4.75 18.61 37.28
N GLU A 80 -5.48 18.13 36.27
CA GLU A 80 -5.97 16.75 36.19
C GLU A 80 -4.82 15.74 36.19
N ARG A 81 -3.80 15.93 35.34
CA ARG A 81 -2.63 15.05 35.27
C ARG A 81 -1.82 15.04 36.56
N VAL A 82 -1.64 16.20 37.20
CA VAL A 82 -0.97 16.31 38.51
C VAL A 82 -1.78 15.61 39.60
N ALA A 83 -3.11 15.71 39.59
CA ALA A 83 -3.97 14.99 40.52
C ALA A 83 -3.85 13.47 40.35
N ALA A 84 -3.87 12.98 39.11
CA ALA A 84 -3.68 11.57 38.78
C ALA A 84 -2.29 11.07 39.23
N ALA A 85 -1.22 11.82 38.94
CA ALA A 85 0.13 11.48 39.38
C ALA A 85 0.26 11.43 40.91
N ASN A 86 -0.36 12.38 41.63
CA ASN A 86 -0.39 12.38 43.09
C ASN A 86 -1.16 11.19 43.67
N LEU A 87 -2.24 10.74 43.02
CA LEU A 87 -2.95 9.52 43.40
C LEU A 87 -2.05 8.29 43.26
N ALA A 88 -1.36 8.15 42.11
CA ALA A 88 -0.41 7.05 41.90
C ALA A 88 0.75 7.06 42.92
N ILE A 89 1.29 8.24 43.26
CA ILE A 89 2.31 8.39 44.31
C ILE A 89 1.78 7.91 45.67
N LYS A 90 0.52 8.24 46.00
CA LYS A 90 -0.13 7.82 47.24
C LYS A 90 -0.30 6.31 47.30
N GLU A 91 -0.71 5.68 46.20
CA GLU A 91 -0.84 4.22 46.08
C GLU A 91 0.50 3.51 46.23
N LYS A 92 1.54 3.96 45.49
CA LYS A 92 2.91 3.45 45.64
C LYS A 92 3.38 3.54 47.09
N LYS A 93 3.15 4.68 47.75
CA LYS A 93 3.51 4.89 49.16
C LYS A 93 2.71 4.00 50.11
N ALA A 94 1.45 3.71 49.82
CA ALA A 94 0.63 2.80 50.62
C ALA A 94 1.12 1.34 50.51
N ALA A 95 1.58 0.92 49.33
CA ALA A 95 2.17 -0.39 49.08
C ALA A 95 3.54 -0.61 49.75
N MET A 96 4.26 0.45 50.11
CA MET A 96 5.53 0.34 50.84
C MET A 96 5.32 -0.17 52.28
N ALA A 97 6.30 -0.92 52.79
CA ALA A 97 6.35 -1.37 54.17
C ALA A 97 6.20 -0.21 55.16
N ARG A 98 5.43 -0.40 56.24
CA ARG A 98 4.98 0.68 57.14
C ARG A 98 6.14 1.55 57.68
N GLY A 99 7.32 0.98 57.90
CA GLY A 99 8.51 1.68 58.38
C GLY A 99 9.30 2.47 57.31
N THR A 100 9.15 2.14 56.02
CA THR A 100 9.87 2.79 54.91
C THR A 100 9.04 3.86 54.20
N ARG A 101 7.75 4.00 54.51
CA ARG A 101 6.87 5.02 53.92
C ARG A 101 7.37 6.46 54.14
N LYS A 102 8.13 6.72 55.21
CA LYS A 102 8.68 8.07 55.49
C LYS A 102 9.70 8.52 54.44
N THR A 103 10.45 7.58 53.85
CA THR A 103 11.42 7.84 52.77
C THR A 103 10.81 7.64 51.38
N GLY A 104 9.54 7.26 51.30
CA GLY A 104 8.82 7.06 50.04
C GLY A 104 8.53 8.36 49.28
N PRO A 105 8.01 8.26 48.05
CA PRO A 105 7.75 9.40 47.18
C PRO A 105 6.75 10.38 47.84
N ARG A 106 6.97 11.68 47.63
CA ARG A 106 6.13 12.76 48.16
C ARG A 106 5.22 13.31 47.07
N ALA A 107 4.10 13.92 47.45
CA ALA A 107 3.26 14.65 46.50
C ALA A 107 4.08 15.68 45.70
N ILE A 108 3.64 15.95 44.47
CA ILE A 108 4.20 16.98 43.60
C ILE A 108 3.94 18.34 44.26
N ARG A 109 5.00 19.16 44.41
CA ARG A 109 4.87 20.45 45.09
C ARG A 109 4.33 21.52 44.12
N PRO A 110 3.61 22.54 44.60
CA PRO A 110 3.18 23.66 43.76
C PRO A 110 4.34 24.42 43.09
N ASP A 111 5.52 24.44 43.70
CA ASP A 111 6.70 25.08 43.10
C ASP A 111 7.48 24.18 42.12
N THR A 112 6.98 22.97 41.85
CA THR A 112 7.54 22.07 40.84
C THR A 112 7.29 22.66 39.47
N HIS A 113 8.32 22.68 38.63
CA HIS A 113 8.19 23.02 37.21
C HIS A 113 7.49 21.87 36.51
N THR A 114 6.28 22.09 36.02
CA THR A 114 5.44 21.05 35.42
C THR A 114 4.97 21.35 34.01
N LEU A 115 5.35 22.53 33.49
CA LEU A 115 5.09 22.93 32.13
C LEU A 115 6.42 23.25 31.44
N LEU A 116 6.54 22.83 30.19
CA LEU A 116 7.63 23.18 29.30
C LEU A 116 7.06 23.99 28.14
N THR A 117 7.69 25.10 27.78
CA THR A 117 7.32 25.84 26.58
C THR A 117 8.51 25.99 25.65
N MET A 118 8.24 26.04 24.35
CA MET A 118 9.20 26.44 23.33
C MET A 118 8.62 27.60 22.54
N VAL A 119 9.44 28.61 22.26
CA VAL A 119 9.06 29.75 21.42
C VAL A 119 10.05 29.85 20.28
N VAL A 120 9.54 29.97 19.06
CA VAL A 120 10.34 30.16 17.84
C VAL A 120 9.84 31.42 17.15
N SER A 121 10.75 32.25 16.63
CA SER A 121 10.36 33.46 15.92
C SER A 121 10.96 33.47 14.52
N TYR A 122 10.15 33.87 13.55
CA TYR A 122 10.59 34.06 12.19
C TYR A 122 11.31 35.42 12.06
N PRO A 123 12.48 35.50 11.40
CA PRO A 123 13.31 36.70 11.43
C PRO A 123 12.86 37.81 10.47
N VAL A 124 11.73 37.63 9.77
CA VAL A 124 11.14 38.63 8.88
C VAL A 124 9.83 39.11 9.52
N PRO A 125 9.66 40.43 9.73
CA PRO A 125 8.43 40.96 10.33
C PRO A 125 7.24 40.84 9.39
N TRP A 126 6.01 40.88 9.90
CA TRP A 126 4.79 40.85 9.06
C TRP A 126 4.75 41.96 8.02
N ARG A 127 5.23 43.14 8.40
CA ARG A 127 5.29 44.33 7.56
C ARG A 127 6.70 44.87 7.49
N ASP A 128 7.08 45.36 6.33
CA ASP A 128 8.34 46.06 6.14
C ASP A 128 8.34 47.37 6.96
N ALA A 129 9.44 47.63 7.66
CA ALA A 129 9.52 48.74 8.60
C ALA A 129 9.56 50.11 7.91
N ASP A 130 10.06 50.17 6.67
CA ASP A 130 10.23 51.42 5.93
C ASP A 130 8.98 51.74 5.09
N THR A 131 8.37 50.72 4.49
CA THR A 131 7.25 50.87 3.54
C THR A 131 5.88 50.53 4.13
N GLY A 132 5.80 49.75 5.21
CA GLY A 132 4.55 49.27 5.79
C GLY A 132 3.86 48.14 5.00
N GLU A 133 4.43 47.76 3.85
CA GLU A 133 3.91 46.71 2.98
C GLU A 133 4.04 45.33 3.63
N PRO A 134 3.10 44.39 3.40
CA PRO A 134 3.20 43.03 3.92
C PRO A 134 4.40 42.27 3.31
N ASN A 135 5.26 41.69 4.16
CA ASN A 135 6.46 40.95 3.71
C ASN A 135 6.18 39.57 3.11
N PHE A 136 4.96 39.05 3.27
CA PHE A 136 4.57 37.71 2.85
C PHE A 136 3.46 37.74 1.78
N ALA A 137 3.32 38.86 1.08
CA ALA A 137 2.35 38.98 -0.01
C ALA A 137 2.77 38.21 -1.28
N ASP A 138 4.08 38.07 -1.52
CA ASP A 138 4.59 37.33 -2.67
C ASP A 138 4.60 35.80 -2.40
N PRO A 139 4.38 34.96 -3.43
CA PRO A 139 4.29 33.51 -3.26
C PRO A 139 5.57 32.87 -2.69
N GLU A 140 6.75 33.38 -3.01
CA GLU A 140 8.02 32.81 -2.53
C GLU A 140 8.19 33.04 -1.03
N SER A 141 7.95 34.27 -0.56
CA SER A 141 8.03 34.60 0.87
C SER A 141 6.94 33.89 1.66
N ALA A 142 5.73 33.77 1.12
CA ALA A 142 4.65 33.00 1.74
C ALA A 142 5.01 31.50 1.85
N ALA A 143 5.58 30.90 0.79
CA ALA A 143 6.01 29.51 0.79
C ALA A 143 7.12 29.24 1.82
N LEU A 144 8.07 30.17 2.01
CA LEU A 144 9.11 30.06 3.03
C LEU A 144 8.54 30.11 4.45
N LEU A 145 7.56 30.97 4.71
CA LEU A 145 6.89 31.04 6.01
C LEU A 145 6.08 29.76 6.28
N ALA A 146 5.32 29.27 5.29
CA ALA A 146 4.57 28.02 5.40
C ALA A 146 5.50 26.82 5.67
N ARG A 147 6.60 26.73 4.92
CA ARG A 147 7.62 25.69 5.12
C ARG A 147 8.19 25.72 6.54
N TRP A 148 8.47 26.91 7.06
CA TRP A 148 8.96 27.08 8.43
C TRP A 148 7.96 26.59 9.48
N ARG A 149 6.67 26.93 9.33
CA ARG A 149 5.59 26.48 10.23
C ARG A 149 5.47 24.95 10.25
N ASP A 150 5.47 24.33 9.08
CA ASP A 150 5.36 22.87 8.95
C ASP A 150 6.54 22.15 9.59
N LEU A 151 7.76 22.63 9.32
CA LEU A 151 8.99 22.09 9.89
C LEU A 151 9.04 22.28 11.41
N ASN A 152 8.59 23.43 11.95
CA ASN A 152 8.51 23.64 13.39
C ASN A 152 7.60 22.61 14.05
N LEU A 153 6.37 22.43 13.55
CA LEU A 153 5.41 21.53 14.17
C LEU A 153 5.90 20.08 14.11
N ALA A 154 6.48 19.66 12.98
CA ALA A 154 7.08 18.33 12.85
C ALA A 154 8.27 18.14 13.82
N TRP A 155 9.15 19.13 13.91
CA TRP A 155 10.32 19.08 14.78
C TRP A 155 9.94 19.03 16.27
N VAL A 156 8.99 19.88 16.71
CA VAL A 156 8.56 19.89 18.11
C VAL A 156 7.88 18.59 18.49
N LYS A 157 7.08 17.97 17.61
CA LYS A 157 6.52 16.64 17.85
C LYS A 157 7.61 15.59 18.06
N ALA A 158 8.63 15.57 17.19
CA ALA A 158 9.77 14.67 17.36
C ALA A 158 10.55 14.95 18.66
N LYS A 159 10.68 16.21 19.07
CA LYS A 159 11.31 16.59 20.35
C LYS A 159 10.47 16.24 21.56
N ALA A 160 9.15 16.30 21.46
CA ALA A 160 8.23 15.86 22.50
C ALA A 160 8.51 14.41 22.89
N ASP A 161 8.63 13.53 21.89
CA ASP A 161 8.96 12.13 22.13
C ASP A 161 10.38 11.94 22.66
N ALA A 162 11.38 12.59 22.05
CA ALA A 162 12.78 12.44 22.46
C ALA A 162 13.07 12.97 23.87
N LEU A 163 12.36 14.02 24.30
CA LEU A 163 12.54 14.68 25.60
C LEU A 163 11.51 14.23 26.65
N GLY A 164 10.57 13.35 26.28
CA GLY A 164 9.62 12.73 27.21
C GLY A 164 8.51 13.66 27.70
N PHE A 165 7.95 14.49 26.83
CA PHE A 165 6.77 15.32 27.12
C PHE A 165 5.69 15.12 26.04
N ASP A 166 4.44 15.43 26.38
CA ASP A 166 3.36 15.55 25.41
C ASP A 166 3.28 17.01 24.95
N LEU A 167 3.37 17.25 23.65
CA LEU A 167 2.93 18.52 23.07
C LEU A 167 1.41 18.59 23.22
N VAL A 168 0.89 19.60 23.92
CA VAL A 168 -0.56 19.73 24.20
C VAL A 168 -1.19 20.93 23.52
N SER A 169 -0.41 21.95 23.22
CA SER A 169 -0.87 23.14 22.51
C SER A 169 0.26 23.72 21.66
N ALA A 170 -0.08 24.17 20.46
CA ALA A 170 0.79 24.98 19.62
C ALA A 170 -0.03 26.12 19.02
N VAL A 171 0.43 27.36 19.19
CA VAL A 171 -0.25 28.55 18.68
C VAL A 171 0.72 29.51 18.02
N GLU A 172 0.25 30.27 17.03
CA GLU A 172 1.00 31.35 16.39
C GLU A 172 0.41 32.71 16.75
N HIS A 173 1.28 33.67 17.01
CA HIS A 173 0.91 35.07 17.22
C HIS A 173 1.17 35.90 15.96
N GLU A 174 0.14 36.59 15.51
CA GLU A 174 0.20 37.52 14.38
C GLU A 174 0.08 39.00 14.79
N ASP A 175 -0.18 39.27 16.06
CA ASP A 175 -0.44 40.59 16.66
C ASP A 175 0.82 41.31 17.18
N GLU A 176 2.00 40.72 16.96
CA GLU A 176 3.31 41.30 17.24
C GLU A 176 4.11 41.51 15.96
N PRO A 177 5.23 42.25 15.97
CA PRO A 177 5.95 42.59 14.73
C PRO A 177 6.45 41.39 13.92
N TYR A 178 6.80 40.28 14.57
CA TYR A 178 7.36 39.09 13.92
C TYR A 178 6.44 37.88 14.13
N PRO A 179 6.27 37.02 13.10
CA PRO A 179 5.61 35.72 13.25
C PRO A 179 6.37 34.90 14.30
N HIS A 180 5.65 34.30 15.24
CA HIS A 180 6.26 33.41 16.22
C HIS A 180 5.26 32.40 16.76
N ASP A 181 5.76 31.19 17.01
CA ASP A 181 4.97 30.07 17.50
C ASP A 181 5.32 29.79 18.97
N HIS A 182 4.30 29.57 19.78
CA HIS A 182 4.39 29.05 21.14
C HIS A 182 3.97 27.59 21.14
N PHE A 183 4.86 26.71 21.59
CA PHE A 183 4.59 25.31 21.84
C PHE A 183 4.55 25.06 23.33
N ILE A 184 3.54 24.35 23.80
CA ILE A 184 3.31 24.08 25.23
C ILE A 184 3.24 22.57 25.43
N GLY A 185 4.07 22.08 26.35
CA GLY A 185 4.22 20.66 26.63
C GLY A 185 4.10 20.32 28.12
N ILE A 186 3.56 19.12 28.37
CA ILE A 186 3.42 18.54 29.71
C ILE A 186 4.30 17.28 29.82
N PRO A 187 5.20 17.18 30.82
CA PRO A 187 6.08 16.02 30.99
C PRO A 187 5.33 14.70 31.19
N ARG A 188 5.88 13.60 30.66
CA ARG A 188 5.34 12.23 30.84
C ARG A 188 5.91 11.51 32.07
N ASN A 189 6.95 12.06 32.70
CA ASN A 189 7.60 11.40 33.84
C ASN A 189 6.69 11.37 35.08
N GLU A 190 6.92 10.41 35.98
CA GLU A 190 6.06 10.17 37.16
C GLU A 190 5.97 11.36 38.12
N ARG A 191 6.92 12.29 38.04
CA ARG A 191 6.99 13.49 38.89
C ARG A 191 6.36 14.71 38.22
N MET A 192 5.90 14.57 36.98
CA MET A 192 5.47 15.65 36.10
C MET A 192 6.52 16.78 36.01
N GLU A 193 7.81 16.47 36.19
CA GLU A 193 8.86 17.47 36.33
C GLU A 193 9.44 17.87 34.97
N ALA A 194 9.19 19.11 34.55
CA ALA A 194 9.56 19.63 33.23
C ALA A 194 11.05 19.91 33.08
N ARG A 195 11.79 20.05 34.19
CA ARG A 195 13.25 20.24 34.13
C ARG A 195 13.96 19.02 33.55
N GLY A 196 13.48 17.82 33.84
CA GLY A 196 14.01 16.58 33.23
C GLY A 196 13.78 16.51 31.70
N CYS A 197 12.79 17.24 31.18
CA CYS A 197 12.53 17.33 29.73
C CYS A 197 13.30 18.48 29.06
N HIS A 198 13.92 19.38 29.83
CA HIS A 198 14.67 20.50 29.27
C HIS A 198 16.13 20.09 29.03
N PRO A 199 16.67 20.14 27.79
CA PRO A 199 18.01 19.61 27.46
C PRO A 199 19.13 20.13 28.36
N GLY A 200 19.14 21.44 28.61
CA GLY A 200 20.12 22.06 29.50
C GLY A 200 20.05 21.60 30.96
N TYR A 201 18.85 21.46 31.54
CA TYR A 201 18.70 21.00 32.92
C TYR A 201 18.96 19.50 33.05
N ALA A 202 18.48 18.70 32.09
CA ALA A 202 18.80 17.27 32.02
C ALA A 202 20.32 17.03 31.96
N ALA A 203 21.06 17.80 31.16
CA ALA A 203 22.52 17.69 31.10
C ALA A 203 23.23 18.11 32.40
N GLN A 204 22.62 18.97 33.20
CA GLN A 204 23.14 19.31 34.54
C GLN A 204 22.90 18.18 35.53
N GLU A 205 21.74 17.51 35.46
CA GLU A 205 21.35 16.42 36.35
C GLU A 205 22.20 15.16 36.18
N THR A 206 22.76 14.93 34.98
CA THR A 206 23.68 13.80 34.74
C THR A 206 25.07 13.99 35.35
N LEU A 207 25.41 15.18 35.86
CA LEU A 207 26.73 15.45 36.41
C LEU A 207 26.85 15.01 37.86
N GLU A 208 27.82 14.14 38.12
CA GLU A 208 28.26 13.82 39.47
C GLU A 208 29.37 14.77 39.93
N ARG A 209 29.38 15.05 41.23
CA ARG A 209 30.45 15.84 41.87
C ARG A 209 31.69 14.97 42.03
N HIS A 210 32.84 15.50 41.66
CA HIS A 210 34.10 14.79 41.83
C HIS A 210 34.60 14.90 43.28
N ALA A 211 35.36 13.90 43.73
CA ALA A 211 35.99 13.93 45.05
C ALA A 211 36.91 15.16 45.18
N GLY A 212 36.75 15.95 46.26
CA GLY A 212 37.53 17.17 46.50
C GLY A 212 37.09 18.40 45.70
N GLU A 213 36.03 18.31 44.89
CA GLU A 213 35.54 19.44 44.10
C GLU A 213 34.67 20.41 44.92
N ASP A 214 35.08 21.67 44.94
CA ASP A 214 34.32 22.73 45.60
C ASP A 214 33.04 23.13 44.83
N ASP A 215 32.14 23.84 45.51
CA ASP A 215 30.86 24.27 44.95
C ASP A 215 30.99 25.16 43.71
N LYS A 216 32.05 25.96 43.63
CA LYS A 216 32.26 26.92 42.56
C LYS A 216 32.71 26.20 41.29
N ALA A 217 33.64 25.26 41.42
CA ALA A 217 34.09 24.37 40.36
C ALA A 217 32.93 23.52 39.83
N PHE A 218 32.15 22.91 40.73
CA PHE A 218 30.99 22.10 40.34
C PHE A 218 29.95 22.93 39.56
N LYS A 219 29.58 24.11 40.07
CA LYS A 219 28.66 25.04 39.38
C LYS A 219 29.20 25.48 38.01
N LYS A 220 30.51 25.70 37.89
CA LYS A 220 31.14 26.05 36.61
C LYS A 220 30.98 24.90 35.59
N ARG A 221 31.16 23.64 36.00
CA ARG A 221 30.92 22.47 35.13
C ARG A 221 29.45 22.32 34.76
N MET A 222 28.53 22.49 35.70
CA MET A 222 27.08 22.48 35.42
C MET A 222 26.70 23.55 34.38
N ASN A 223 27.23 24.77 34.51
CA ASN A 223 26.98 25.83 33.54
C ASN A 223 27.57 25.50 32.17
N ALA A 224 28.76 24.89 32.12
CA ALA A 224 29.38 24.47 30.86
C ALA A 224 28.55 23.37 30.17
N ALA A 225 28.09 22.35 30.91
CA ALA A 225 27.23 21.30 30.38
C ALA A 225 25.91 21.85 29.84
N TYR A 226 25.25 22.74 30.59
CA TYR A 226 24.05 23.44 30.13
C TYR A 226 24.31 24.19 28.81
N GLN A 227 25.39 24.98 28.73
CA GLN A 227 25.71 25.74 27.52
C GLN A 227 26.06 24.85 26.32
N ILE A 228 26.69 23.69 26.55
CA ILE A 228 26.97 22.72 25.48
C ILE A 228 25.65 22.11 24.99
N ALA A 229 24.82 21.60 25.89
CA ALA A 229 23.54 20.99 25.55
C ALA A 229 22.62 21.97 24.81
N MET A 230 22.54 23.22 25.29
CA MET A 230 21.72 24.25 24.65
C MET A 230 22.27 24.71 23.31
N ARG A 231 23.59 24.67 23.09
CA ARG A 231 24.16 24.90 21.74
C ARG A 231 23.77 23.77 20.79
N GLY A 232 23.94 22.51 21.21
CA GLY A 232 23.51 21.35 20.42
C GLY A 232 22.02 21.39 20.09
N PHE A 233 21.18 21.81 21.03
CA PHE A 233 19.74 21.98 20.80
C PHE A 233 19.41 23.05 19.74
N GLN A 234 20.13 24.17 19.74
CA GLN A 234 19.99 25.20 18.69
C GLN A 234 20.54 24.74 17.34
N ASP A 235 21.61 23.95 17.34
CA ASP A 235 22.21 23.40 16.12
C ASP A 235 21.27 22.37 15.48
N ASP A 236 20.66 21.52 16.30
CA ASP A 236 19.63 20.58 15.88
C ASP A 236 18.37 21.28 15.32
N TYR A 237 17.88 22.34 15.98
CA TYR A 237 16.79 23.15 15.45
C TYR A 237 17.16 23.78 14.09
N TYR A 238 18.40 24.23 13.94
CA TYR A 238 18.89 24.75 12.67
C TYR A 238 18.96 23.69 11.57
N THR A 239 19.52 22.52 11.84
CA THR A 239 19.59 21.47 10.83
C THR A 239 18.22 20.92 10.44
N SER A 240 17.27 20.89 11.39
CA SER A 240 15.95 20.27 11.18
C SER A 240 14.90 21.23 10.63
N VAL A 241 15.03 22.53 10.92
CA VAL A 241 14.06 23.55 10.54
C VAL A 241 14.73 24.67 9.76
N GLY A 242 15.72 25.32 10.36
CA GLY A 242 16.26 26.57 9.82
C GLY A 242 16.86 26.43 8.43
N LEU A 243 17.62 25.37 8.21
CA LEU A 243 18.29 25.08 6.94
C LEU A 243 17.28 24.97 5.80
N ASP A 244 16.23 24.18 6.01
CA ASP A 244 15.21 23.84 5.03
C ASP A 244 14.12 24.91 4.91
N ALA A 245 14.02 25.82 5.88
CA ALA A 245 13.25 27.06 5.81
C ALA A 245 14.05 28.22 5.19
N GLY A 246 15.31 27.97 4.79
CA GLY A 246 16.20 28.97 4.18
C GLY A 246 16.73 30.04 5.14
N LEU A 247 16.68 29.78 6.44
CA LEU A 247 17.21 30.60 7.53
C LEU A 247 18.69 30.31 7.77
N LEU A 248 19.34 31.19 8.54
CA LEU A 248 20.75 31.06 8.89
C LEU A 248 20.91 30.72 10.37
N ARG A 249 21.98 29.97 10.70
CA ARG A 249 22.29 29.61 12.08
C ARG A 249 22.82 30.78 12.91
N VAL A 250 23.64 31.62 12.28
CA VAL A 250 24.41 32.68 12.93
C VAL A 250 24.26 33.97 12.14
N GLY A 251 24.06 35.08 12.84
CA GLY A 251 23.99 36.41 12.22
C GLY A 251 25.39 36.99 11.93
N PRO A 252 25.47 38.05 11.10
CA PRO A 252 26.73 38.59 10.58
C PRO A 252 27.66 39.10 11.68
N LYS A 253 27.10 39.75 12.71
CA LYS A 253 27.87 40.29 13.85
C LYS A 253 28.57 39.19 14.65
N ARG A 254 27.94 38.02 14.79
CA ARG A 254 28.45 36.92 15.60
C ARG A 254 29.49 36.09 14.85
N ALA A 255 29.31 35.92 13.54
CA ALA A 255 30.29 35.28 12.67
C ALA A 255 31.41 36.25 12.19
N ARG A 256 31.32 37.55 12.50
CA ARG A 256 32.21 38.63 12.03
C ARG A 256 32.38 38.63 10.50
N LEU A 257 31.32 38.29 9.78
CA LEU A 257 31.36 38.17 8.32
C LEU A 257 31.32 39.55 7.64
N PRO A 258 32.10 39.75 6.55
CA PRO A 258 31.91 40.88 5.66
C PRO A 258 30.48 40.91 5.11
N LYS A 259 29.93 42.12 4.93
CA LYS A 259 28.54 42.32 4.46
C LYS A 259 28.24 41.55 3.17
N GLY A 260 29.16 41.54 2.21
CA GLY A 260 29.00 40.83 0.93
C GLY A 260 28.86 39.31 1.09
N VAL A 261 29.73 38.69 1.90
CA VAL A 261 29.67 37.24 2.19
C VAL A 261 28.36 36.88 2.88
N TYR A 262 27.93 37.68 3.85
CA TYR A 262 26.66 37.46 4.53
C TYR A 262 25.45 37.55 3.58
N GLN A 263 25.46 38.48 2.62
CA GLN A 263 24.39 38.57 1.62
C GLN A 263 24.38 37.34 0.69
N GLN A 264 25.54 36.79 0.33
CA GLN A 264 25.62 35.55 -0.45
C GLN A 264 25.08 34.35 0.34
N GLU A 265 25.47 34.19 1.62
CA GLU A 265 24.94 33.14 2.48
C GLU A 265 23.42 33.25 2.64
N LYS A 266 22.91 34.47 2.75
CA LYS A 266 21.48 34.77 2.83
C LYS A 266 20.74 34.37 1.56
N ALA A 267 21.27 34.72 0.39
CA ALA A 267 20.70 34.34 -0.90
C ALA A 267 20.71 32.81 -1.08
N ALA A 268 21.81 32.14 -0.74
CA ALA A 268 21.92 30.68 -0.79
C ALA A 268 20.96 29.99 0.22
N GLY A 269 20.79 30.55 1.41
CA GLY A 269 19.76 30.13 2.37
C GLY A 269 18.36 30.22 1.74
N ARG A 270 17.97 31.39 1.24
CA ARG A 270 16.67 31.60 0.60
C ARG A 270 16.42 30.61 -0.54
N ALA A 271 17.40 30.42 -1.43
CA ALA A 271 17.28 29.49 -2.55
C ALA A 271 17.04 28.04 -2.10
N ARG A 272 17.75 27.58 -1.06
CA ARG A 272 17.52 26.25 -0.46
C ARG A 272 16.14 26.13 0.16
N GLY A 273 15.70 27.15 0.89
CA GLY A 273 14.36 27.17 1.47
C GLY A 273 13.27 27.07 0.42
N LEU A 274 13.41 27.78 -0.71
CA LEU A 274 12.46 27.71 -1.82
C LEU A 274 12.47 26.34 -2.50
N ALA A 275 13.65 25.74 -2.71
CA ALA A 275 13.75 24.37 -3.24
C ALA A 275 13.08 23.36 -2.30
N SER A 276 13.29 23.50 -0.99
CA SER A 276 12.68 22.67 0.06
C SER A 276 11.15 22.81 0.10
N ALA A 277 10.62 24.04 0.01
CA ALA A 277 9.18 24.30 -0.09
C ALA A 277 8.58 23.71 -1.38
N HIS A 278 9.28 23.83 -2.52
CA HIS A 278 8.84 23.24 -3.78
C HIS A 278 8.79 21.71 -3.74
N VAL A 279 9.81 21.06 -3.18
CA VAL A 279 9.81 19.60 -2.99
C VAL A 279 8.67 19.16 -2.08
N GLN A 280 8.36 19.90 -1.02
CA GLN A 280 7.21 19.59 -0.16
C GLN A 280 5.88 19.71 -0.92
N HIS A 281 5.71 20.77 -1.71
CA HIS A 281 4.52 20.96 -2.53
C HIS A 281 4.31 19.79 -3.50
N LEU A 282 5.35 19.40 -4.24
CA LEU A 282 5.31 18.25 -5.15
C LEU A 282 4.97 16.95 -4.42
N ALA A 283 5.49 16.75 -3.21
CA ALA A 283 5.17 15.58 -2.40
C ALA A 283 3.70 15.56 -1.96
N GLN A 284 3.14 16.71 -1.60
CA GLN A 284 1.71 16.86 -1.26
C GLN A 284 0.82 16.58 -2.47
N GLU A 285 1.12 17.18 -3.63
CA GLU A 285 0.39 16.93 -4.89
C GLU A 285 0.44 15.45 -5.29
N THR A 286 1.60 14.80 -5.11
CA THR A 286 1.77 13.36 -5.40
C THR A 286 0.92 12.50 -4.47
N GLU A 287 0.87 12.83 -3.18
CA GLU A 287 0.04 12.11 -2.20
C GLU A 287 -1.45 12.30 -2.46
N GLU A 288 -1.88 13.51 -2.81
CA GLU A 288 -3.27 13.79 -3.20
C GLU A 288 -3.66 13.03 -4.46
N SER A 289 -2.80 13.05 -5.48
CA SER A 289 -2.99 12.27 -6.72
C SER A 289 -3.07 10.77 -6.43
N ARG A 290 -2.27 10.25 -5.48
CA ARG A 290 -2.32 8.84 -5.07
C ARG A 290 -3.66 8.50 -4.41
N LYS A 291 -4.14 9.34 -3.49
CA LYS A 291 -5.44 9.15 -2.83
C LYS A 291 -6.61 9.24 -3.82
N GLU A 292 -6.51 10.12 -4.81
CA GLU A 292 -7.49 10.19 -5.90
C GLU A 292 -7.46 8.90 -6.73
N LEU A 293 -6.27 8.42 -7.11
CA LEU A 293 -6.12 7.16 -7.83
C LEU A 293 -6.72 5.97 -7.05
N GLU A 294 -6.47 5.89 -5.75
CA GLU A 294 -7.04 4.87 -4.86
C GLU A 294 -8.58 4.91 -4.88
N ARG A 295 -9.18 6.10 -4.70
CA ARG A 295 -10.64 6.27 -4.79
C ARG A 295 -11.20 5.89 -6.16
N THR A 296 -10.52 6.26 -7.25
CA THR A 296 -10.96 5.86 -8.60
C THR A 296 -10.86 4.35 -8.81
N SER A 297 -9.83 3.70 -8.25
CA SER A 297 -9.68 2.25 -8.30
C SER A 297 -10.80 1.54 -7.53
N GLU A 298 -11.18 2.04 -6.35
CA GLU A 298 -12.30 1.52 -5.56
C GLU A 298 -13.63 1.67 -6.33
N LEU A 299 -13.87 2.82 -6.95
CA LEU A 299 -15.07 3.04 -7.78
C LEU A 299 -15.11 2.10 -8.99
N LEU A 300 -13.98 1.90 -9.67
CA LEU A 300 -13.89 0.96 -10.80
C LEU A 300 -14.15 -0.49 -10.37
N ALA A 301 -13.67 -0.89 -9.20
CA ALA A 301 -13.97 -2.21 -8.65
C ALA A 301 -15.48 -2.38 -8.39
N ALA A 302 -16.12 -1.38 -7.77
CA ALA A 302 -17.57 -1.40 -7.54
C ALA A 302 -18.38 -1.48 -8.85
N VAL A 303 -18.02 -0.70 -9.87
CA VAL A 303 -18.68 -0.74 -11.18
C VAL A 303 -18.52 -2.10 -11.87
N ASN A 304 -17.35 -2.73 -11.73
CA ASN A 304 -17.12 -4.07 -12.28
C ASN A 304 -17.96 -5.13 -11.55
N ASP A 305 -18.09 -5.04 -10.24
CA ASP A 305 -18.93 -5.95 -9.45
C ASP A 305 -20.42 -5.81 -9.83
N ASP A 306 -20.91 -4.57 -9.98
CA ASP A 306 -22.27 -4.29 -10.44
C ASP A 306 -22.50 -4.83 -11.86
N ALA A 307 -21.54 -4.66 -12.76
CA ALA A 307 -21.60 -5.20 -14.11
C ALA A 307 -21.62 -6.73 -14.11
N ALA A 308 -20.82 -7.38 -13.26
CA ALA A 308 -20.82 -8.83 -13.10
C ALA A 308 -22.18 -9.35 -12.58
N GLN A 309 -22.78 -8.66 -11.60
CA GLN A 309 -24.11 -8.99 -11.09
C GLN A 309 -25.19 -8.81 -12.17
N ALA A 310 -25.13 -7.74 -12.96
CA ALA A 310 -26.07 -7.51 -14.05
C ALA A 310 -26.00 -8.61 -15.12
N VAL A 311 -24.81 -9.13 -15.43
CA VAL A 311 -24.63 -10.28 -16.35
C VAL A 311 -25.28 -11.54 -15.79
N VAL A 312 -25.09 -11.83 -14.50
CA VAL A 312 -25.73 -12.98 -13.84
C VAL A 312 -27.26 -12.86 -13.91
N GLN A 313 -27.81 -11.72 -13.51
CA GLN A 313 -29.26 -11.48 -13.57
C GLN A 313 -29.81 -11.61 -15.00
N THR A 314 -29.11 -11.08 -16.00
CA THR A 314 -29.52 -11.21 -17.41
C THR A 314 -29.56 -12.67 -17.83
N SER A 315 -28.56 -13.47 -17.45
CA SER A 315 -28.53 -14.91 -17.76
C SER A 315 -29.64 -15.71 -17.06
N GLU A 316 -30.06 -15.30 -15.85
CA GLU A 316 -31.19 -15.89 -15.14
C GLU A 316 -32.51 -15.56 -15.83
N PHE A 317 -32.71 -14.30 -16.25
CA PHE A 317 -33.89 -13.90 -17.02
C PHE A 317 -33.98 -14.63 -18.37
N GLU A 318 -32.86 -14.86 -19.05
CA GLU A 318 -32.84 -15.64 -20.29
C GLU A 318 -33.26 -17.09 -20.06
N ARG A 319 -32.76 -17.74 -19.00
CA ARG A 319 -33.16 -19.12 -18.63
C ARG A 319 -34.65 -19.21 -18.30
N GLU A 320 -35.17 -18.25 -17.55
CA GLU A 320 -36.59 -18.19 -17.19
C GLU A 320 -37.46 -18.01 -18.44
N ARG A 321 -37.07 -17.10 -19.35
CA ARG A 321 -37.77 -16.91 -20.63
C ARG A 321 -37.78 -18.20 -21.45
N ASP A 322 -36.64 -18.87 -21.57
CA ASP A 322 -36.51 -20.09 -22.36
C ASP A 322 -37.34 -21.25 -21.74
N TRP A 323 -37.42 -21.33 -20.40
CA TRP A 323 -38.29 -22.27 -19.70
C TRP A 323 -39.78 -21.99 -19.97
N VAL A 324 -40.22 -20.72 -19.84
CA VAL A 324 -41.60 -20.31 -20.13
C VAL A 324 -41.96 -20.58 -21.60
N GLU A 325 -41.04 -20.34 -22.53
CA GLU A 325 -41.27 -20.60 -23.95
C GLU A 325 -41.41 -22.10 -24.25
N ALA A 326 -40.60 -22.95 -23.60
CA ALA A 326 -40.70 -24.40 -23.70
C ALA A 326 -42.04 -24.91 -23.15
N GLU A 327 -42.47 -24.43 -21.97
CA GLU A 327 -43.75 -24.81 -21.35
C GLU A 327 -44.94 -24.37 -22.22
N LEU A 328 -44.89 -23.16 -22.79
CA LEU A 328 -45.94 -22.67 -23.69
C LEU A 328 -46.03 -23.51 -24.97
N LYS A 329 -44.90 -23.99 -25.48
CA LYS A 329 -44.84 -24.87 -26.65
C LYS A 329 -45.45 -26.24 -26.36
N GLU A 330 -45.17 -26.80 -25.18
CA GLU A 330 -45.79 -28.06 -24.72
C GLU A 330 -47.31 -27.90 -24.58
N LYS A 331 -47.78 -26.83 -23.92
CA LYS A 331 -49.22 -26.55 -23.80
C LYS A 331 -49.92 -26.40 -25.14
N ARG A 332 -49.31 -25.72 -26.11
CA ARG A 332 -49.84 -25.62 -27.48
C ARG A 332 -49.89 -26.98 -28.18
N ALA A 333 -48.92 -27.86 -27.95
CA ALA A 333 -48.93 -29.21 -28.51
C ALA A 333 -50.03 -30.09 -27.87
N GLU A 334 -50.23 -29.98 -26.55
CA GLU A 334 -51.36 -30.61 -25.84
C GLU A 334 -52.70 -30.14 -26.40
N GLU A 335 -52.90 -28.83 -26.56
CA GLU A 335 -54.12 -28.26 -27.13
C GLU A 335 -54.38 -28.75 -28.56
N ALA A 336 -53.34 -28.80 -29.40
CA ALA A 336 -53.45 -29.33 -30.75
C ALA A 336 -53.83 -30.84 -30.77
N SER A 337 -53.30 -31.62 -29.83
CA SER A 337 -53.63 -33.04 -29.66
C SER A 337 -55.09 -33.23 -29.22
N ILE A 338 -55.56 -32.43 -28.25
CA ILE A 338 -56.96 -32.42 -27.81
C ILE A 338 -57.88 -32.06 -28.97
N GLU A 339 -57.53 -31.08 -29.78
CA GLU A 339 -58.32 -30.66 -30.94
C GLU A 339 -58.36 -31.75 -32.03
N ALA A 340 -57.24 -32.43 -32.28
CA ALA A 340 -57.20 -33.58 -33.19
C ALA A 340 -58.10 -34.74 -32.69
N LEU A 341 -58.11 -35.02 -31.39
CA LEU A 341 -59.02 -36.01 -30.79
C LEU A 341 -60.49 -35.60 -30.93
N ARG A 342 -60.82 -34.32 -30.81
CA ARG A 342 -62.18 -33.82 -31.05
C ARG A 342 -62.63 -34.04 -32.49
N GLN A 343 -61.78 -33.69 -33.46
CA GLN A 343 -62.05 -33.92 -34.88
C GLN A 343 -62.19 -35.41 -35.22
N HIS A 344 -61.35 -36.27 -34.62
CA HIS A 344 -61.46 -37.71 -34.78
C HIS A 344 -62.77 -38.25 -34.21
N ARG A 345 -63.19 -37.77 -33.02
CA ARG A 345 -64.49 -38.10 -32.42
C ARG A 345 -65.66 -37.69 -33.32
N GLU A 346 -65.64 -36.49 -33.89
CA GLU A 346 -66.70 -36.06 -34.83
C GLU A 346 -66.78 -36.97 -36.06
N THR A 347 -65.62 -37.40 -36.58
CA THR A 347 -65.55 -38.34 -37.70
C THR A 347 -66.15 -39.70 -37.31
N LEU A 348 -65.80 -40.23 -36.14
CA LEU A 348 -66.35 -41.48 -35.62
C LEU A 348 -67.85 -41.41 -35.38
N VAL A 349 -68.38 -40.28 -34.92
CA VAL A 349 -69.83 -40.08 -34.77
C VAL A 349 -70.55 -40.22 -36.12
N VAL A 350 -70.01 -39.60 -37.19
CA VAL A 350 -70.56 -39.75 -38.55
C VAL A 350 -70.48 -41.21 -39.04
N GLU A 351 -69.43 -41.93 -38.68
CA GLU A 351 -69.26 -43.35 -39.04
C GLU A 351 -70.23 -44.25 -38.27
N ILE A 352 -70.41 -44.02 -36.97
CA ILE A 352 -71.44 -44.67 -36.14
C ILE A 352 -72.84 -44.40 -36.69
N ASP A 353 -73.14 -43.17 -37.13
CA ASP A 353 -74.43 -42.83 -37.76
C ASP A 353 -74.67 -43.61 -39.08
N ARG A 354 -73.61 -43.87 -39.86
CA ARG A 354 -73.68 -44.72 -41.05
C ARG A 354 -73.89 -46.20 -40.70
N GLU A 355 -73.15 -46.71 -39.71
CA GLU A 355 -73.27 -48.10 -39.27
C GLU A 355 -74.63 -48.37 -38.60
N THR A 356 -75.15 -47.42 -37.83
CA THR A 356 -76.50 -47.51 -37.26
C THR A 356 -77.58 -47.50 -38.34
N ALA A 357 -77.46 -46.70 -39.40
CA ALA A 357 -78.35 -46.77 -40.56
C ALA A 357 -78.26 -48.12 -41.30
N ALA A 358 -77.06 -48.69 -41.42
CA ALA A 358 -76.85 -50.03 -41.99
C ALA A 358 -77.45 -51.14 -41.10
N LEU A 359 -77.36 -51.00 -39.78
CA LEU A 359 -77.99 -51.89 -38.81
C LEU A 359 -79.52 -51.79 -38.85
N GLU A 360 -80.09 -50.60 -39.04
CA GLU A 360 -81.54 -50.45 -39.23
C GLU A 360 -82.04 -51.13 -40.51
N ALA A 361 -81.25 -51.09 -41.60
CA ALA A 361 -81.53 -51.85 -42.81
C ALA A 361 -81.49 -53.37 -42.56
N ALA A 362 -80.47 -53.87 -41.85
CA ALA A 362 -80.36 -55.28 -41.45
C ALA A 362 -81.46 -55.72 -40.46
N ARG A 363 -81.96 -54.81 -39.62
CA ARG A 363 -83.05 -55.05 -38.66
C ARG A 363 -84.40 -55.28 -39.32
N LYS A 364 -84.65 -54.67 -40.49
CA LYS A 364 -85.83 -54.93 -41.32
C LYS A 364 -85.84 -56.37 -41.88
N GLU A 365 -84.67 -56.91 -42.21
CA GLU A 365 -84.49 -58.28 -42.69
C GLU A 365 -84.75 -59.33 -41.57
N ARG A 366 -84.37 -59.00 -40.33
CA ARG A 366 -84.42 -59.91 -39.17
C ARG A 366 -85.81 -60.02 -38.51
N LEU A 367 -86.73 -59.10 -38.80
CA LEU A 367 -88.10 -59.07 -38.28
C LEU A 367 -88.99 -60.25 -38.72
N ASN A 368 -88.56 -61.07 -39.68
CA ASN A 368 -89.26 -62.30 -40.08
C ASN A 368 -88.87 -63.56 -39.29
N VAL A 369 -87.82 -63.52 -38.46
CA VAL A 369 -87.23 -64.75 -37.86
C VAL A 369 -87.47 -64.89 -36.34
N GLU A 370 -87.88 -63.84 -35.64
CA GLU A 370 -87.82 -63.77 -34.16
C GLU A 370 -89.18 -63.56 -33.47
N ALA A 371 -90.24 -64.25 -33.94
CA ALA A 371 -91.53 -64.31 -33.23
C ALA A 371 -91.52 -65.25 -32.00
N GLU A 372 -90.51 -66.10 -31.81
CA GLU A 372 -90.60 -67.25 -30.88
C GLU A 372 -89.61 -67.23 -29.69
N ALA A 373 -88.60 -66.36 -29.69
CA ALA A 373 -87.53 -66.43 -28.69
C ALA A 373 -87.57 -65.32 -27.63
N ALA A 374 -88.73 -64.68 -27.44
CA ALA A 374 -89.09 -64.16 -26.13
C ALA A 374 -88.97 -65.32 -25.11
N ARG A 375 -88.63 -65.17 -23.84
CA ARG A 375 -89.30 -64.21 -22.96
C ARG A 375 -88.65 -64.10 -21.57
N VAL A 376 -87.58 -64.82 -21.20
CA VAL A 376 -87.27 -64.96 -19.75
C VAL A 376 -85.78 -64.92 -19.34
N ARG A 377 -84.79 -65.10 -20.23
CA ARG A 377 -83.42 -65.44 -19.76
C ARG A 377 -82.41 -64.29 -19.62
N LYS A 378 -82.74 -63.05 -19.96
CA LYS A 378 -81.72 -61.99 -20.12
C LYS A 378 -81.62 -60.98 -18.97
N GLU A 379 -82.59 -60.95 -18.07
CA GLU A 379 -82.70 -59.87 -17.08
C GLU A 379 -81.95 -60.13 -15.77
N THR A 380 -81.70 -61.39 -15.42
CA THR A 380 -81.00 -61.77 -14.17
C THR A 380 -79.48 -61.95 -14.30
N GLU A 381 -78.93 -61.94 -15.52
CA GLU A 381 -77.50 -62.09 -15.78
C GLU A 381 -76.75 -60.74 -15.78
N ASN A 382 -77.42 -59.66 -16.22
CA ASN A 382 -76.79 -58.34 -16.38
C ASN A 382 -76.41 -57.67 -15.05
N ASP A 383 -77.13 -57.96 -13.96
CA ASP A 383 -76.84 -57.39 -12.64
C ASP A 383 -75.69 -58.13 -11.92
N ARG A 384 -75.47 -59.43 -12.22
CA ARG A 384 -74.32 -60.18 -11.67
C ARG A 384 -73.03 -59.87 -12.42
N VAL A 385 -73.08 -59.60 -13.72
CA VAL A 385 -71.87 -59.27 -14.52
C VAL A 385 -71.35 -57.86 -14.16
N ARG A 386 -72.22 -56.86 -13.97
CA ARG A 386 -71.82 -55.49 -13.57
C ARG A 386 -71.07 -55.43 -12.24
N ALA A 387 -71.57 -56.12 -11.21
CA ALA A 387 -70.95 -56.13 -9.88
C ALA A 387 -69.61 -56.89 -9.82
N THR A 388 -69.36 -57.78 -10.80
CA THR A 388 -68.09 -58.53 -10.90
C THR A 388 -67.05 -57.76 -11.73
N GLN A 389 -67.48 -57.03 -12.77
CA GLN A 389 -66.63 -56.18 -13.61
C GLN A 389 -66.12 -54.93 -12.87
N GLU A 390 -66.95 -54.24 -12.08
CA GLU A 390 -66.51 -53.08 -11.28
C GLU A 390 -65.44 -53.46 -10.23
N ARG A 391 -65.51 -54.70 -9.71
CA ARG A 391 -64.56 -55.23 -8.74
C ARG A 391 -63.23 -55.66 -9.39
N GLU A 392 -63.28 -56.12 -10.64
CA GLU A 392 -62.09 -56.44 -11.45
C GLU A 392 -61.41 -55.18 -12.01
N GLU A 393 -62.17 -54.15 -12.39
CA GLU A 393 -61.64 -52.84 -12.83
C GLU A 393 -60.93 -52.09 -11.70
N LEU A 394 -61.52 -52.04 -10.51
CA LEU A 394 -60.85 -51.50 -9.32
C LEU A 394 -59.59 -52.31 -8.98
N ALA A 395 -59.63 -53.64 -9.07
CA ALA A 395 -58.47 -54.49 -8.81
C ALA A 395 -57.38 -54.38 -9.91
N ALA A 396 -57.72 -53.96 -11.13
CA ALA A 396 -56.78 -53.67 -12.21
C ALA A 396 -56.16 -52.28 -12.04
N GLN A 397 -56.96 -51.25 -11.71
CA GLN A 397 -56.48 -49.90 -11.41
C GLN A 397 -55.48 -49.89 -10.22
N TRP A 398 -55.73 -50.70 -9.17
CA TRP A 398 -54.79 -50.87 -8.06
C TRP A 398 -53.54 -51.70 -8.38
N ARG A 399 -53.56 -52.48 -9.47
CA ARG A 399 -52.36 -53.16 -10.01
C ARG A 399 -51.55 -52.20 -10.88
N ASP A 400 -52.21 -51.40 -11.71
CA ASP A 400 -51.58 -50.38 -12.56
C ASP A 400 -50.96 -49.25 -11.71
N LEU A 401 -51.59 -48.85 -10.60
CA LEU A 401 -51.02 -47.87 -9.68
C LEU A 401 -49.78 -48.40 -8.95
N ARG A 402 -49.78 -49.68 -8.55
CA ARG A 402 -48.62 -50.34 -7.94
C ARG A 402 -47.49 -50.57 -8.95
N GLN A 403 -47.84 -50.83 -10.20
CA GLN A 403 -46.87 -50.99 -11.29
C GLN A 403 -46.29 -49.61 -11.69
N ALA A 404 -47.10 -48.55 -11.69
CA ALA A 404 -46.65 -47.17 -11.86
C ALA A 404 -45.72 -46.72 -10.72
N GLU A 405 -46.05 -47.05 -9.46
CA GLU A 405 -45.22 -46.79 -8.28
C GLU A 405 -43.89 -47.55 -8.35
N GLN A 406 -43.89 -48.82 -8.77
CA GLN A 406 -42.64 -49.57 -8.99
C GLN A 406 -41.81 -49.00 -10.15
N THR A 407 -42.43 -48.60 -11.27
CA THR A 407 -41.70 -47.94 -12.37
C THR A 407 -41.19 -46.55 -12.01
N PHE A 408 -41.85 -45.85 -11.07
CA PHE A 408 -41.40 -44.58 -10.52
C PHE A 408 -40.19 -44.79 -9.61
N LEU A 409 -40.24 -45.77 -8.70
CA LEU A 409 -39.09 -46.16 -7.86
C LEU A 409 -37.90 -46.70 -8.67
N GLU A 410 -38.16 -47.40 -9.79
CA GLU A 410 -37.11 -47.82 -10.74
C GLU A 410 -36.55 -46.63 -11.54
N LYS A 411 -37.40 -45.68 -11.95
CA LYS A 411 -36.95 -44.41 -12.57
C LYS A 411 -36.16 -43.57 -11.58
N GLU A 412 -36.55 -43.50 -10.32
CA GLU A 412 -35.85 -42.76 -9.25
C GLU A 412 -34.49 -43.41 -8.95
N LYS A 413 -34.42 -44.74 -8.88
CA LYS A 413 -33.13 -45.46 -8.80
C LYS A 413 -32.26 -45.26 -10.04
N ARG A 414 -32.85 -45.21 -11.24
CA ARG A 414 -32.13 -44.94 -12.49
C ARG A 414 -31.64 -43.50 -12.56
N LEU A 415 -32.43 -42.53 -12.10
CA LEU A 415 -32.05 -41.11 -12.01
C LEU A 415 -30.98 -40.90 -10.94
N ALA A 416 -31.03 -41.63 -9.82
CA ALA A 416 -29.99 -41.61 -8.80
C ALA A 416 -28.67 -42.22 -9.29
N LEU A 417 -28.72 -43.23 -10.18
CA LEU A 417 -27.54 -43.77 -10.89
C LEU A 417 -27.03 -42.79 -11.97
N GLU A 418 -27.89 -42.15 -12.75
CA GLU A 418 -27.50 -41.12 -13.74
C GLU A 418 -26.89 -39.89 -13.06
N VAL A 419 -27.42 -39.43 -11.93
CA VAL A 419 -26.85 -38.33 -11.14
C VAL A 419 -25.54 -38.74 -10.45
N ALA A 420 -25.36 -40.01 -10.10
CA ALA A 420 -24.09 -40.53 -9.61
C ALA A 420 -23.04 -40.59 -10.74
N ASP A 421 -23.42 -41.05 -11.92
CA ASP A 421 -22.57 -41.09 -13.12
C ASP A 421 -22.20 -39.67 -13.61
N GLU A 422 -23.14 -38.71 -13.55
CA GLU A 422 -22.87 -37.30 -13.86
C GLU A 422 -21.95 -36.64 -12.83
N ARG A 423 -22.13 -36.94 -11.53
CA ARG A 423 -21.21 -36.48 -10.49
C ARG A 423 -19.82 -37.08 -10.65
N GLU A 424 -19.72 -38.35 -11.03
CA GLU A 424 -18.46 -38.99 -11.35
C GLU A 424 -17.82 -38.41 -12.63
N ALA A 425 -18.62 -38.07 -13.65
CA ALA A 425 -18.15 -37.41 -14.86
C ALA A 425 -17.63 -35.98 -14.60
N VAL A 426 -18.28 -35.22 -13.73
CA VAL A 426 -17.83 -33.89 -13.29
C VAL A 426 -16.55 -34.00 -12.45
N ALA A 427 -16.47 -34.95 -11.52
CA ALA A 427 -15.27 -35.20 -10.73
C ALA A 427 -14.08 -35.61 -11.63
N ASN A 428 -14.32 -36.47 -12.63
CA ASN A 428 -13.30 -36.87 -13.60
C ASN A 428 -12.88 -35.71 -14.52
N SER A 429 -13.79 -34.81 -14.87
CA SER A 429 -13.47 -33.60 -15.65
C SER A 429 -12.62 -32.62 -14.85
N GLN A 430 -12.91 -32.46 -13.55
CA GLN A 430 -12.12 -31.63 -12.64
C GLN A 430 -10.70 -32.20 -12.45
N LEU A 431 -10.58 -33.51 -12.25
CA LEU A 431 -9.30 -34.20 -12.13
C LEU A 431 -8.43 -34.06 -13.40
N GLN A 432 -9.06 -34.04 -14.58
CA GLN A 432 -8.36 -33.78 -15.84
C GLN A 432 -7.87 -32.32 -15.94
N LEU A 433 -8.65 -31.34 -15.47
CA LEU A 433 -8.22 -29.94 -15.44
C LEU A 433 -7.03 -29.74 -14.50
N ASP A 434 -7.10 -30.31 -13.30
CA ASP A 434 -6.02 -30.22 -12.31
C ASP A 434 -4.73 -30.87 -12.86
N SER A 435 -4.87 -32.03 -13.53
CA SER A 435 -3.75 -32.71 -14.19
C SER A 435 -3.17 -31.90 -15.37
N MET A 436 -4.00 -31.13 -16.09
CA MET A 436 -3.51 -30.20 -17.13
C MET A 436 -2.69 -29.05 -16.53
N VAL A 437 -3.17 -28.45 -15.44
CA VAL A 437 -2.46 -27.37 -14.74
C VAL A 437 -1.12 -27.88 -14.21
N GLU A 438 -1.13 -29.05 -13.56
CA GLU A 438 0.08 -29.66 -13.00
C GLU A 438 1.10 -30.02 -14.09
N GLY A 439 0.65 -30.45 -15.27
CA GLY A 439 1.52 -30.67 -16.43
C GLY A 439 2.18 -29.41 -16.97
N ILE A 440 1.46 -28.28 -16.99
CA ILE A 440 2.02 -26.97 -17.38
C ILE A 440 3.04 -26.49 -16.35
N VAL A 441 2.73 -26.64 -15.06
CA VAL A 441 3.64 -26.28 -13.96
C VAL A 441 4.90 -27.14 -14.00
N ALA A 442 4.77 -28.46 -14.15
CA ALA A 442 5.91 -29.36 -14.27
C ALA A 442 6.82 -29.01 -15.46
N TYR A 443 6.26 -28.52 -16.56
CA TYR A 443 7.05 -28.02 -17.70
C TYR A 443 7.81 -26.73 -17.36
N ALA A 444 7.13 -25.77 -16.72
CA ALA A 444 7.76 -24.51 -16.30
C ALA A 444 8.91 -24.73 -15.31
N GLU A 445 8.78 -25.74 -14.43
CA GLU A 445 9.79 -26.12 -13.44
C GLU A 445 10.91 -27.01 -14.02
N GLY A 446 10.83 -27.38 -15.30
CA GLY A 446 11.80 -28.25 -15.96
C GLY A 446 11.74 -29.72 -15.52
N ARG A 447 10.71 -30.10 -14.76
CA ARG A 447 10.40 -31.49 -14.38
C ARG A 447 9.78 -32.26 -15.55
N LEU A 448 9.09 -31.58 -16.46
CA LEU A 448 8.58 -32.11 -17.71
C LEU A 448 9.36 -31.52 -18.88
N VAL A 449 9.84 -32.35 -19.80
CA VAL A 449 10.57 -31.92 -21.00
C VAL A 449 9.87 -32.36 -22.28
N LEU A 450 9.98 -31.52 -23.31
CA LEU A 450 9.57 -31.82 -24.66
C LEU A 450 10.72 -32.57 -25.37
N ASN A 451 10.49 -33.82 -25.75
CA ASN A 451 11.42 -34.54 -26.61
C ASN A 451 11.16 -34.18 -28.07
N GLY A 452 12.19 -34.28 -28.92
CA GLY A 452 12.11 -33.91 -30.34
C GLY A 452 10.96 -34.59 -31.10
N LYS A 453 10.59 -33.99 -32.24
CA LYS A 453 9.39 -34.33 -33.03
C LYS A 453 9.26 -35.81 -33.47
N ASP A 454 10.35 -36.59 -33.44
CA ASP A 454 10.39 -38.02 -33.83
C ASP A 454 10.65 -38.95 -32.65
N THR A 455 9.90 -38.81 -31.56
CA THR A 455 9.97 -39.75 -30.43
C THR A 455 8.58 -40.28 -30.07
N ASP A 456 8.48 -41.58 -29.77
CA ASP A 456 7.22 -42.22 -29.32
C ASP A 456 6.71 -41.62 -27.99
N LYS A 457 7.54 -40.84 -27.30
CA LYS A 457 7.26 -40.15 -26.03
C LYS A 457 7.64 -38.66 -26.13
N PRO A 458 6.78 -37.81 -26.71
CA PRO A 458 7.06 -36.38 -26.95
C PRO A 458 7.10 -35.54 -25.67
N LEU A 459 6.56 -36.06 -24.56
CA LEU A 459 6.71 -35.51 -23.22
C LEU A 459 7.37 -36.56 -22.33
N ALA A 460 8.40 -36.17 -21.59
CA ALA A 460 9.05 -37.03 -20.61
C ALA A 460 9.28 -36.27 -19.32
N LEU A 461 9.07 -36.92 -18.17
CA LEU A 461 9.50 -36.37 -16.90
C LEU A 461 11.00 -36.60 -16.71
N ARG A 462 11.70 -35.60 -16.15
CA ARG A 462 13.06 -35.76 -15.66
C ARG A 462 13.02 -36.41 -14.27
N SER A 463 13.84 -37.43 -14.06
CA SER A 463 14.01 -38.04 -12.74
C SER A 463 14.66 -37.03 -11.78
N GLY A 464 13.98 -36.75 -10.67
CA GLY A 464 14.52 -35.98 -9.55
C GLY A 464 15.24 -36.87 -8.53
N PRO A 465 15.70 -36.31 -7.38
CA PRO A 465 16.30 -37.07 -6.29
C PRO A 465 15.41 -38.19 -5.74
N ASP A 466 14.09 -38.02 -5.85
CA ASP A 466 13.06 -38.92 -5.31
C ASP A 466 12.51 -39.92 -6.36
N GLY A 467 13.09 -39.98 -7.56
CA GLY A 467 12.64 -40.86 -8.64
C GLY A 467 11.66 -40.20 -9.62
N VAL A 468 10.97 -41.00 -10.43
CA VAL A 468 9.91 -40.54 -11.35
C VAL A 468 8.58 -40.66 -10.61
N ASP A 469 7.81 -39.59 -10.59
CA ASP A 469 6.46 -39.58 -10.02
C ASP A 469 5.50 -40.34 -10.95
N GLU A 470 5.39 -41.65 -10.73
CA GLU A 470 4.59 -42.57 -11.55
C GLU A 470 3.09 -42.22 -11.54
N ASP A 471 2.59 -41.59 -10.47
CA ASP A 471 1.21 -41.11 -10.39
C ASP A 471 0.99 -39.91 -11.32
N LEU A 472 1.90 -38.94 -11.27
CA LEU A 472 1.89 -37.80 -12.19
C LEU A 472 2.06 -38.26 -13.65
N VAL A 473 2.94 -39.22 -13.93
CA VAL A 473 3.07 -39.81 -15.28
C VAL A 473 1.73 -40.35 -15.76
N SER A 474 1.06 -41.14 -14.92
CA SER A 474 -0.20 -41.78 -15.25
C SER A 474 -1.30 -40.74 -15.53
N ARG A 475 -1.40 -39.70 -14.70
CA ARG A 475 -2.36 -38.59 -14.89
C ARG A 475 -2.06 -37.76 -16.14
N LEU A 476 -0.79 -37.46 -16.40
CA LEU A 476 -0.38 -36.71 -17.60
C LEU A 476 -0.62 -37.47 -18.90
N LEU A 477 -0.55 -38.81 -18.89
CA LEU A 477 -0.88 -39.63 -20.07
C LEU A 477 -2.34 -39.48 -20.49
N VAL A 478 -3.26 -39.34 -19.52
CA VAL A 478 -4.70 -39.16 -19.78
C VAL A 478 -4.97 -37.82 -20.46
N VAL A 479 -4.32 -36.75 -20.02
CA VAL A 479 -4.52 -35.39 -20.56
C VAL A 479 -3.58 -35.02 -21.72
N LYS A 480 -2.64 -35.92 -22.07
CA LYS A 480 -1.62 -35.73 -23.11
C LYS A 480 -2.13 -35.10 -24.42
N PRO A 481 -3.27 -35.54 -25.01
CA PRO A 481 -3.75 -34.97 -26.28
C PRO A 481 -4.07 -33.48 -26.21
N ARG A 482 -4.49 -32.99 -25.04
CA ARG A 482 -4.80 -31.57 -24.78
C ARG A 482 -3.60 -30.79 -24.26
N LEU A 483 -2.74 -31.44 -23.46
CA LEU A 483 -1.56 -30.82 -22.87
C LEU A 483 -0.44 -30.58 -23.89
N LEU A 484 -0.19 -31.54 -24.78
CA LEU A 484 0.94 -31.49 -25.73
C LEU A 484 0.92 -30.24 -26.64
N PRO A 485 -0.20 -29.83 -27.27
CA PRO A 485 -0.25 -28.62 -28.09
C PRO A 485 0.08 -27.34 -27.31
N ILE A 486 -0.33 -27.26 -26.04
CA ILE A 486 -0.07 -26.11 -25.15
C ILE A 486 1.43 -26.02 -24.87
N ILE A 487 2.04 -27.14 -24.46
CA ILE A 487 3.48 -27.20 -24.18
C ILE A 487 4.30 -26.90 -25.43
N GLN A 488 3.92 -27.41 -26.60
CA GLN A 488 4.61 -27.12 -27.87
C GLN A 488 4.52 -25.63 -28.25
N SER A 489 3.38 -24.98 -28.02
CA SER A 489 3.23 -23.54 -28.26
C SER A 489 4.11 -22.72 -27.32
N LEU A 490 4.14 -23.08 -26.04
CA LEU A 490 4.99 -22.44 -25.04
C LEU A 490 6.48 -22.63 -25.35
N ASP A 491 6.89 -23.85 -25.68
CA ASP A 491 8.28 -24.17 -26.06
C ASP A 491 8.75 -23.35 -27.26
N ARG A 492 7.91 -23.26 -28.29
CA ARG A 492 8.19 -22.44 -29.48
C ARG A 492 8.37 -20.97 -29.11
N ALA A 493 7.44 -20.41 -28.33
CA ALA A 493 7.51 -19.01 -27.92
C ALA A 493 8.76 -18.71 -27.07
N MET A 494 9.11 -19.62 -26.16
CA MET A 494 10.29 -19.51 -25.30
C MET A 494 11.58 -19.61 -26.12
N SER A 495 11.67 -20.57 -27.04
CA SER A 495 12.80 -20.75 -27.95
C SER A 495 13.01 -19.54 -28.87
N GLU A 496 11.92 -19.00 -29.45
CA GLU A 496 11.98 -17.78 -30.27
C GLU A 496 12.45 -16.56 -29.45
N ARG A 497 12.02 -16.43 -28.19
CA ARG A 497 12.45 -15.36 -27.29
C ARG A 497 13.92 -15.52 -26.88
N ALA A 498 14.37 -16.75 -26.60
CA ALA A 498 15.76 -17.05 -26.27
C ALA A 498 16.70 -16.72 -27.44
N ALA A 499 16.34 -17.08 -28.68
CA ALA A 499 17.12 -16.74 -29.87
C ALA A 499 17.23 -15.21 -30.09
N LYS A 500 16.13 -14.48 -29.86
CA LYS A 500 16.12 -13.01 -29.93
C LYS A 500 17.00 -12.38 -28.84
N LEU A 501 16.98 -12.91 -27.62
CA LEU A 501 17.85 -12.48 -26.53
C LEU A 501 19.32 -12.73 -26.84
N GLN A 502 19.68 -13.93 -27.33
CA GLN A 502 21.06 -14.26 -27.72
C GLN A 502 21.57 -13.30 -28.80
N LYS A 503 20.75 -13.01 -29.81
CA LYS A 503 21.08 -12.03 -30.85
C LYS A 503 21.26 -10.62 -30.30
N ALA A 504 20.43 -10.19 -29.35
CA ALA A 504 20.55 -8.90 -28.69
C ALA A 504 21.83 -8.79 -27.86
N ILE A 505 22.20 -9.85 -27.12
CA ILE A 505 23.44 -9.92 -26.34
C ILE A 505 24.66 -9.89 -27.26
N ALA A 506 24.68 -10.70 -28.33
CA ALA A 506 25.77 -10.72 -29.30
C ALA A 506 25.97 -9.35 -29.97
N ALA A 507 24.87 -8.71 -30.39
CA ALA A 507 24.90 -7.37 -30.96
C ALA A 507 25.43 -6.32 -29.95
N ALA A 508 25.07 -6.45 -28.67
CA ALA A 508 25.56 -5.54 -27.62
C ALA A 508 27.07 -5.69 -27.38
N ILE A 509 27.58 -6.92 -27.33
CA ILE A 509 29.01 -7.20 -27.18
C ILE A 509 29.80 -6.70 -28.40
N SER A 510 29.29 -6.95 -29.61
CA SER A 510 29.86 -6.44 -30.86
C SER A 510 29.87 -4.89 -30.87
N GLY A 511 28.76 -4.27 -30.46
CA GLY A 511 28.65 -2.81 -30.29
C GLY A 511 29.63 -2.25 -29.26
N TRP A 512 29.85 -2.93 -28.14
CA TRP A 512 30.85 -2.55 -27.14
C TRP A 512 32.27 -2.60 -27.71
N SER A 513 32.62 -3.66 -28.45
CA SER A 513 33.95 -3.79 -29.06
C SER A 513 34.29 -2.64 -30.03
N ARG A 514 33.27 -2.08 -30.70
CA ARG A 514 33.36 -0.96 -31.64
C ARG A 514 33.19 0.42 -30.98
N GLY A 515 33.05 0.48 -29.65
CA GLY A 515 32.85 1.72 -28.89
C GLY A 515 31.47 2.37 -29.04
N LEU A 516 30.50 1.64 -29.63
CA LEU A 516 29.10 2.04 -29.82
C LEU A 516 28.21 1.69 -28.63
N VAL A 517 28.65 0.82 -27.72
CA VAL A 517 28.00 0.56 -26.43
C VAL A 517 29.00 0.82 -25.33
N ARG A 518 28.66 1.68 -24.38
CA ARG A 518 29.54 2.02 -23.26
C ARG A 518 28.78 1.82 -21.96
N GLY A 519 29.36 1.08 -21.02
CA GLY A 519 28.87 1.07 -19.65
C GLY A 519 28.92 2.51 -19.11
N VAL A 520 27.85 2.92 -18.44
CA VAL A 520 27.85 4.14 -17.64
C VAL A 520 28.08 3.64 -16.22
N GLY A 521 29.11 4.15 -15.53
CA GLY A 521 29.45 3.72 -14.15
C GLY A 521 28.37 4.04 -13.10
N GLU A 522 27.20 4.49 -13.54
CA GLU A 522 26.03 4.83 -12.74
C GLU A 522 25.01 3.70 -12.82
N VAL A 523 24.54 3.28 -11.65
CA VAL A 523 23.40 2.39 -11.51
C VAL A 523 22.14 3.24 -11.71
N GLY A 524 21.23 2.80 -12.57
CA GLY A 524 19.98 3.52 -12.80
C GLY A 524 19.06 3.47 -11.58
N ASP A 525 17.98 4.25 -11.60
CA ASP A 525 16.99 4.31 -10.51
C ASP A 525 16.38 2.95 -10.12
N ASP A 526 16.48 1.94 -10.99
CA ASP A 526 16.03 0.56 -10.80
C ASP A 526 17.10 -0.38 -10.20
N GLY A 527 18.25 0.16 -9.77
CA GLY A 527 19.34 -0.62 -9.21
C GLY A 527 20.13 -1.43 -10.25
N ARG A 528 19.91 -1.22 -11.55
CA ARG A 528 20.59 -1.97 -12.62
C ARG A 528 21.69 -1.15 -13.30
N PRO A 529 22.77 -1.80 -13.76
CA PRO A 529 23.82 -1.12 -14.53
C PRO A 529 23.24 -0.45 -15.78
N THR A 530 23.74 0.72 -16.15
CA THR A 530 23.26 1.41 -17.35
C THR A 530 24.32 1.44 -18.44
N PHE A 531 23.89 1.58 -19.70
CA PHE A 531 24.78 1.71 -20.84
C PHE A 531 24.27 2.75 -21.82
N HIS A 532 25.20 3.42 -22.49
CA HIS A 532 24.96 4.45 -23.48
C HIS A 532 25.23 3.91 -24.89
N ILE A 533 24.32 4.24 -25.82
CA ILE A 533 24.47 4.03 -27.27
C ILE A 533 24.36 5.40 -27.95
N PRO A 534 25.36 5.83 -28.74
CA PRO A 534 25.37 7.15 -29.35
C PRO A 534 24.29 7.29 -30.43
N ASN A 535 23.77 8.50 -30.58
CA ASN A 535 22.75 8.82 -31.59
C ASN A 535 23.40 8.85 -32.98
N SER A 536 23.29 7.73 -33.69
CA SER A 536 23.84 7.51 -35.04
C SER A 536 23.02 6.44 -35.77
N PRO A 537 23.05 6.37 -37.12
CA PRO A 537 22.34 5.33 -37.87
C PRO A 537 22.75 3.88 -37.51
N ALA A 538 23.96 3.68 -36.99
CA ALA A 538 24.41 2.40 -36.45
C ALA A 538 23.86 2.16 -35.03
N GLY A 539 23.88 3.20 -34.18
CA GLY A 539 23.31 3.18 -32.84
C GLY A 539 21.80 2.92 -32.81
N ASP A 540 21.04 3.48 -33.75
CA ASP A 540 19.57 3.30 -33.80
C ASP A 540 19.15 1.87 -34.17
N ARG A 541 19.89 1.24 -35.11
CA ARG A 541 19.70 -0.18 -35.45
C ARG A 541 20.01 -1.07 -34.25
N LEU A 542 21.08 -0.76 -33.53
CA LEU A 542 21.48 -1.49 -32.33
C LEU A 542 20.45 -1.31 -31.19
N ARG A 543 19.94 -0.09 -30.99
CA ARG A 543 18.92 0.23 -29.99
C ARG A 543 17.63 -0.57 -30.24
N LYS A 544 17.17 -0.70 -31.49
CA LYS A 544 15.98 -1.51 -31.83
C LYS A 544 16.12 -2.99 -31.48
N LEU A 545 17.33 -3.55 -31.63
CA LEU A 545 17.62 -4.96 -31.31
C LEU A 545 17.74 -5.20 -29.80
N ILE A 546 18.33 -4.25 -29.07
CA ILE A 546 18.64 -4.38 -27.63
C ILE A 546 17.47 -3.99 -26.74
N GLN A 547 16.64 -3.01 -27.13
CA GLN A 547 15.62 -2.42 -26.26
C GLN A 547 14.66 -3.45 -25.62
N PRO A 548 14.18 -4.50 -26.32
CA PRO A 548 13.32 -5.53 -25.70
C PRO A 548 13.99 -6.34 -24.59
N PHE A 549 15.34 -6.32 -24.52
CA PHE A 549 16.16 -7.10 -23.59
C PHE A 549 17.15 -6.23 -22.80
N ARG A 550 16.84 -4.94 -22.65
CA ARG A 550 17.74 -3.92 -22.07
C ARG A 550 18.35 -4.34 -20.73
N GLY A 551 17.56 -4.94 -19.83
CA GLY A 551 18.03 -5.38 -18.51
C GLY A 551 19.07 -6.50 -18.57
N ALA A 552 18.84 -7.53 -19.39
CA ALA A 552 19.79 -8.63 -19.57
C ALA A 552 21.08 -8.14 -20.25
N VAL A 553 20.95 -7.25 -21.23
CA VAL A 553 22.10 -6.64 -21.91
C VAL A 553 22.93 -5.76 -20.97
N ALA A 554 22.27 -4.94 -20.13
CA ALA A 554 22.95 -4.12 -19.12
C ALA A 554 23.84 -4.94 -18.19
N GLN A 555 23.36 -6.10 -17.74
CA GLN A 555 24.10 -6.99 -16.84
C GLN A 555 25.32 -7.64 -17.52
N VAL A 556 25.24 -7.91 -18.82
CA VAL A 556 26.40 -8.38 -19.60
C VAL A 556 27.40 -7.25 -19.84
N ILE A 557 26.93 -6.03 -20.12
CA ILE A 557 27.83 -4.88 -20.34
C ILE A 557 28.56 -4.47 -19.06
N SER A 558 27.94 -4.60 -17.88
CA SER A 558 28.57 -4.21 -16.62
C SER A 558 29.79 -5.04 -16.21
N VAL A 559 29.94 -6.25 -16.76
CA VAL A 559 31.10 -7.10 -16.50
C VAL A 559 32.23 -6.91 -17.53
N LEU A 560 32.01 -6.10 -18.56
CA LEU A 560 33.02 -5.78 -19.56
C LEU A 560 33.85 -4.56 -19.10
N PRO A 561 35.18 -4.55 -19.34
CA PRO A 561 36.02 -3.43 -18.95
C PRO A 561 35.66 -2.14 -19.72
N GLU A 562 35.97 -0.98 -19.13
CA GLU A 562 35.77 0.30 -19.82
C GLU A 562 36.61 0.35 -21.11
N TRP A 563 35.94 0.66 -22.23
CA TRP A 563 36.60 0.71 -23.55
C TRP A 563 37.74 1.74 -23.60
N SER A 564 37.60 2.85 -22.87
CA SER A 564 38.64 3.86 -22.65
C SER A 564 39.90 3.26 -22.00
N ALA A 565 39.74 2.39 -21.01
CA ALA A 565 40.86 1.72 -20.34
C ALA A 565 41.57 0.73 -21.29
N VAL A 566 40.82 -0.03 -22.08
CA VAL A 566 41.39 -0.94 -23.11
C VAL A 566 42.19 -0.15 -24.16
N HIS A 567 41.66 0.99 -24.63
CA HIS A 567 42.34 1.84 -25.60
C HIS A 567 43.58 2.54 -25.02
N ALA A 568 43.51 2.97 -23.75
CA ALA A 568 44.63 3.55 -23.02
C ALA A 568 45.77 2.54 -22.84
N VAL A 569 45.46 1.29 -22.50
CA VAL A 569 46.44 0.20 -22.37
C VAL A 569 47.09 -0.11 -23.73
N LYS A 570 46.33 -0.21 -24.83
CA LYS A 570 46.89 -0.40 -26.19
C LYS A 570 47.82 0.76 -26.58
N THR A 571 47.44 1.99 -26.28
CA THR A 571 48.23 3.20 -26.58
C THR A 571 49.50 3.25 -25.73
N ALA A 572 49.42 2.89 -24.45
CA ALA A 572 50.56 2.82 -23.55
C ALA A 572 51.55 1.73 -23.98
N LEU A 573 51.07 0.53 -24.32
CA LEU A 573 51.88 -0.57 -24.84
C LEU A 573 52.60 -0.18 -26.14
N ALA A 574 51.90 0.46 -27.08
CA ALA A 574 52.51 0.94 -28.33
C ALA A 574 53.62 1.98 -28.10
N ARG A 575 53.47 2.85 -27.09
CA ARG A 575 54.46 3.86 -26.72
C ARG A 575 55.66 3.29 -25.95
N LEU A 576 55.42 2.27 -25.11
CA LEU A 576 56.45 1.65 -24.28
C LEU A 576 57.29 0.63 -25.03
N ARG A 577 56.73 0.00 -26.09
CA ARG A 577 57.38 -1.05 -26.88
C ARG A 577 58.86 -0.80 -27.28
N PRO A 578 59.30 0.40 -27.70
CA PRO A 578 60.70 0.65 -28.06
C PRO A 578 61.66 0.69 -26.87
N ARG A 579 61.14 0.72 -25.63
CA ARG A 579 61.88 0.91 -24.38
C ARG A 579 61.95 -0.35 -23.50
N LEU A 580 61.24 -1.39 -23.90
CA LEU A 580 61.15 -2.66 -23.19
C LEU A 580 62.27 -3.60 -23.66
N ASP A 581 62.74 -4.51 -22.80
CA ASP A 581 63.69 -5.55 -23.20
C ASP A 581 63.03 -6.62 -24.10
N GLN A 582 63.81 -7.58 -24.60
CA GLN A 582 63.29 -8.55 -25.57
C GLN A 582 62.16 -9.42 -25.01
N ILE A 583 62.22 -9.82 -23.73
CA ILE A 583 61.20 -10.66 -23.10
C ILE A 583 59.93 -9.83 -22.85
N GLU A 584 60.10 -8.61 -22.33
CA GLU A 584 59.01 -7.67 -22.10
C GLU A 584 58.32 -7.24 -23.41
N GLN A 585 59.06 -7.15 -24.52
CA GLN A 585 58.49 -6.89 -25.84
C GLN A 585 57.67 -8.07 -26.37
N GLU A 586 58.09 -9.30 -26.09
CA GLU A 586 57.33 -10.51 -26.43
C GLU A 586 56.04 -10.60 -25.61
N GLU A 587 56.10 -10.35 -24.30
CA GLU A 587 54.93 -10.31 -23.42
C GLU A 587 53.95 -9.18 -23.79
N ALA A 588 54.45 -7.98 -24.08
CA ALA A 588 53.63 -6.86 -24.55
C ALA A 588 52.98 -7.15 -25.91
N SER A 589 53.69 -7.87 -26.80
CA SER A 589 53.16 -8.30 -28.10
C SER A 589 52.10 -9.39 -27.94
N LEU A 590 52.28 -10.33 -27.01
CA LEU A 590 51.28 -11.34 -26.63
C LEU A 590 50.02 -10.69 -26.04
N LEU A 591 50.19 -9.70 -25.15
CA LEU A 591 49.08 -8.98 -24.55
C LEU A 591 48.32 -8.14 -25.59
N ALA A 592 49.03 -7.45 -26.49
CA ALA A 592 48.43 -6.73 -27.61
C ALA A 592 47.71 -7.69 -28.58
N ALA A 593 48.33 -8.82 -28.92
CA ALA A 593 47.73 -9.86 -29.76
C ALA A 593 46.49 -10.45 -29.12
N ASN A 594 46.47 -10.70 -27.80
CA ASN A 594 45.30 -11.17 -27.06
C ASN A 594 44.17 -10.12 -27.04
N LEU A 595 44.51 -8.84 -26.88
CA LEU A 595 43.55 -7.73 -26.97
C LEU A 595 43.02 -7.51 -28.41
N ASP A 596 43.78 -7.89 -29.43
CA ASP A 596 43.32 -7.91 -30.83
C ASP A 596 42.55 -9.18 -31.17
N LEU A 597 42.87 -10.32 -30.54
CA LEU A 597 42.13 -11.57 -30.66
C LEU A 597 40.74 -11.45 -30.04
N LEU A 598 40.64 -10.77 -28.89
CA LEU A 598 39.36 -10.39 -28.26
C LEU A 598 38.51 -9.50 -29.18
N HIS A 599 39.15 -8.61 -29.94
CA HIS A 599 38.47 -7.75 -30.92
C HIS A 599 38.06 -8.50 -32.20
N LYS A 600 38.89 -9.45 -32.67
CA LYS A 600 38.59 -10.30 -33.84
C LYS A 600 37.50 -11.32 -33.56
N ARG A 601 37.56 -12.03 -32.42
CA ARG A 601 36.50 -12.97 -32.00
C ARG A 601 35.15 -12.31 -31.77
N SER A 602 35.12 -11.01 -31.42
CA SER A 602 33.85 -10.27 -31.35
C SER A 602 33.33 -9.80 -32.71
N ALA A 603 34.18 -9.78 -33.76
CA ALA A 603 33.78 -9.48 -35.12
C ALA A 603 33.29 -10.72 -35.90
N GLU A 604 33.70 -11.92 -35.50
CA GLU A 604 33.22 -13.22 -36.04
C GLU A 604 31.80 -13.60 -35.56
N LEU A 605 31.20 -12.81 -34.66
CA LEU A 605 29.83 -12.96 -34.14
C LEU A 605 28.77 -12.14 -34.90
N ASP A 606 29.16 -11.45 -35.99
CA ASP A 606 28.26 -10.89 -37.03
C ASP A 606 27.79 -11.99 -38.00
#